data_AF-A0A016SKQ3-F1
#
_entry.id   AF-A0A016SKQ3-F1
#
_cell.length_a   1.000
_cell.length_b   1.000
_cell.length_c   1.000
_cell.angle_alpha   90.00
_cell.angle_beta   90.00
_cell.angle_gamma   90.00
#
_symmetry.space_group_name_H-M   'P 1'
#
loop_
_entity.id
_entity.type
_entity.pdbx_description
1 polymer ?
#
loop_
_entity_poly.entity_id
_entity_poly.type
_entity_poly.pdbx_seq_one_letter_code
_entity_poly.pdbx_strand_id
1 'polypeptide(L)'
;MKFFVVWCLTYTLTVVLGKPAASPFVVLPPSLRISAVNTIVVAPIKSKYENVDIHVTIVGYKDNKSSGIFTQKLRAKRAGAPHSISFELTSPIEKAKITVNVQGHTKFETELRAKPNLAALHIHTDKPIYSSGETVHVRALPLTYEGAVYDGVLEFALVNPDGFELVRKRNQTKDGYIPLAFELPKHLFYGDWRILARPQGSNDEDLTFDAVFQVKDYVLPPFKIIMSISEGEPLDSTNIAVEARYYYGAPVSGSMTVHCSNQRRRYDSTKPMQLLQSQVIMTTSDK
;
A
#
# COMPACT_ATOMS: atom_id res chain seq x y z
N MET A 1 -67.88 62.08 34.92
CA MET A 1 -67.22 61.59 33.69
C MET A 1 -66.43 60.34 34.06
N LYS A 2 -66.74 59.18 33.48
CA LYS A 2 -66.19 57.86 33.87
C LYS A 2 -64.73 57.71 33.40
N PHE A 3 -63.89 57.16 34.27
CA PHE A 3 -62.48 56.82 34.04
C PHE A 3 -62.32 55.67 33.03
N PHE A 4 -61.24 55.71 32.24
CA PHE A 4 -60.62 54.50 31.69
C PHE A 4 -59.10 54.67 31.72
N VAL A 5 -58.46 54.06 32.72
CA VAL A 5 -57.01 53.85 32.75
C VAL A 5 -56.78 52.47 32.16
N VAL A 6 -56.22 52.42 30.96
CA VAL A 6 -55.83 51.18 30.28
C VAL A 6 -54.43 50.81 30.78
N TRP A 7 -54.33 49.74 31.56
CA TRP A 7 -53.06 49.13 31.94
C TRP A 7 -52.59 48.22 30.81
N CYS A 8 -51.54 48.61 30.09
CA CYS A 8 -50.90 47.79 29.08
C CYS A 8 -49.80 46.95 29.75
N LEU A 9 -50.09 45.68 30.03
CA LEU A 9 -49.08 44.73 30.49
C LEU A 9 -48.22 44.31 29.29
N THR A 10 -46.99 44.82 29.22
CA THR A 10 -45.98 44.34 28.27
C THR A 10 -45.27 43.12 28.85
N TYR A 11 -45.58 41.94 28.34
CA TYR A 11 -44.81 40.72 28.62
C TYR A 11 -43.53 40.74 27.78
N THR A 12 -42.38 40.90 28.43
CA THR A 12 -41.08 40.72 27.78
C THR A 12 -40.70 39.24 27.79
N LEU A 13 -40.84 38.58 26.63
CA LEU A 13 -40.33 37.23 26.41
C LEU A 13 -38.81 37.29 26.27
N THR A 14 -38.08 37.02 27.35
CA THR A 14 -36.62 36.84 27.31
C THR A 14 -36.29 35.47 26.72
N VAL A 15 -36.10 35.42 25.40
CA VAL A 15 -35.50 34.26 24.74
C VAL A 15 -34.02 34.22 25.15
N VAL A 16 -33.69 33.39 26.13
CA VAL A 16 -32.29 33.04 26.44
C VAL A 16 -31.80 32.14 25.31
N LEU A 17 -31.29 32.75 24.24
CA LEU A 17 -30.47 32.08 23.24
C LEU A 17 -29.19 31.58 23.94
N GLY A 18 -29.25 30.36 24.46
CA GLY A 18 -28.06 29.66 24.93
C GLY A 18 -27.04 29.63 23.81
N LYS A 19 -25.87 30.25 24.02
CA LYS A 19 -24.73 30.16 23.09
C LYS A 19 -24.55 28.69 22.69
N PRO A 20 -24.45 28.37 21.38
CA PRO A 20 -24.26 26.99 20.95
C PRO A 20 -23.02 26.43 21.64
N ALA A 21 -23.16 25.26 22.27
CA ALA A 21 -22.05 24.59 22.91
C ALA A 21 -20.95 24.35 21.87
N ALA A 22 -19.72 24.73 22.20
CA ALA A 22 -18.60 24.57 21.29
C ALA A 22 -18.33 23.08 21.04
N SER A 23 -17.96 22.68 19.82
CA SER A 23 -17.49 21.32 19.55
C SER A 23 -15.99 21.22 19.87
N PRO A 24 -15.51 20.08 20.40
CA PRO A 24 -14.08 19.86 20.55
C PRO A 24 -13.45 19.67 19.16
N PHE A 25 -12.15 19.99 19.04
CA PHE A 25 -11.38 19.68 17.83
C PHE A 25 -10.68 18.34 18.04
N VAL A 26 -10.97 17.37 17.18
CA VAL A 26 -10.46 16.00 17.30
C VAL A 26 -9.79 15.60 15.99
N VAL A 27 -8.54 15.13 16.07
CA VAL A 27 -7.79 14.59 14.94
C VAL A 27 -7.63 13.09 15.14
N LEU A 28 -8.00 12.34 14.11
CA LEU A 28 -8.02 10.89 14.09
C LEU A 28 -7.22 10.38 12.89
N PRO A 29 -6.59 9.19 13.00
CA PRO A 29 -6.07 8.50 11.82
C PRO A 29 -7.23 8.05 10.92
N PRO A 30 -6.98 7.80 9.62
CA PRO A 30 -8.00 7.33 8.69
C PRO A 30 -8.55 5.93 9.04
N SER A 31 -7.71 5.10 9.67
CA SER A 31 -8.10 3.80 10.21
C SER A 31 -7.25 3.50 11.44
N LEU A 32 -7.74 2.61 12.29
CA LEU A 32 -7.00 2.12 13.44
C LEU A 32 -6.20 0.88 13.07
N ARG A 33 -5.02 0.71 13.66
CA ARG A 33 -4.10 -0.39 13.37
C ARG A 33 -4.14 -1.42 14.50
N ILE A 34 -4.45 -2.67 14.16
CA ILE A 34 -4.48 -3.80 15.12
C ILE A 34 -3.05 -4.17 15.51
N SER A 35 -2.84 -4.53 16.78
CA SER A 35 -1.53 -4.84 17.37
C SER A 35 -0.52 -3.69 17.26
N ALA A 36 -1.01 -2.45 17.26
CA ALA A 36 -0.19 -1.25 17.19
C ALA A 36 -0.66 -0.20 18.20
N VAL A 37 0.24 0.72 18.53
CA VAL A 37 -0.09 1.94 19.26
C VAL A 37 -0.76 2.91 18.29
N ASN A 38 -2.00 3.27 18.60
CA ASN A 38 -2.77 4.27 17.88
C ASN A 38 -2.82 5.55 18.71
N THR A 39 -2.70 6.69 18.04
CA THR A 39 -2.70 8.00 18.69
C THR A 39 -3.80 8.87 18.10
N ILE A 40 -4.56 9.51 18.97
CA ILE A 40 -5.54 10.54 18.60
C ILE A 40 -5.18 11.84 19.30
N VAL A 41 -5.58 12.97 18.71
CA VAL A 41 -5.33 14.29 19.30
C VAL A 41 -6.65 14.97 19.59
N VAL A 42 -6.80 15.46 20.82
CA VAL A 42 -8.00 16.20 21.27
C VAL A 42 -7.56 17.58 21.72
N ALA A 43 -8.15 18.62 21.13
CA ALA A 43 -7.96 20.01 21.50
C ALA A 43 -9.31 20.63 21.91
N PRO A 44 -9.45 21.06 23.18
CA PRO A 44 -10.64 21.77 23.65
C PRO A 44 -10.60 23.25 23.22
N ILE A 45 -11.08 23.54 22.01
CA ILE A 45 -11.04 24.89 21.40
C ILE A 45 -12.31 25.68 21.76
N LYS A 46 -12.20 26.97 22.10
CA LYS A 46 -13.34 27.85 22.49
C LYS A 46 -14.06 27.39 23.76
N SER A 47 -13.31 26.98 24.79
CA SER A 47 -13.84 26.66 26.12
C SER A 47 -14.15 27.92 26.94
N LYS A 48 -15.16 27.84 27.82
CA LYS A 48 -15.42 28.85 28.86
C LYS A 48 -14.48 28.73 30.06
N TYR A 49 -13.86 27.57 30.24
CA TYR A 49 -12.97 27.26 31.35
C TYR A 49 -11.52 27.26 30.87
N GLU A 50 -10.61 27.75 31.71
CA GLU A 50 -9.17 27.69 31.44
C GLU A 50 -8.66 26.25 31.44
N ASN A 51 -9.19 25.41 32.32
CA ASN A 51 -8.90 23.98 32.41
C ASN A 51 -10.19 23.18 32.26
N VAL A 52 -10.12 22.08 31.51
CA VAL A 52 -11.25 21.20 31.22
C VAL A 52 -10.89 19.74 31.44
N ASP A 53 -11.88 18.97 31.86
CA ASP A 53 -11.77 17.51 31.91
C ASP A 53 -12.11 16.90 30.54
N ILE A 54 -11.29 15.94 30.10
CA ILE A 54 -11.46 15.19 28.85
C ILE A 54 -11.66 13.72 29.19
N HIS A 55 -12.74 13.13 28.71
CA HIS A 55 -13.02 11.71 28.83
C HIS A 55 -13.09 11.06 27.45
N VAL A 56 -12.20 10.10 27.20
CA VAL A 56 -12.17 9.34 25.97
C VAL A 56 -12.56 7.90 26.27
N THR A 57 -13.47 7.35 25.45
CA THR A 57 -13.89 5.96 25.50
C THR A 57 -13.83 5.38 24.09
N ILE A 58 -13.25 4.20 23.95
CA ILE A 58 -13.11 3.47 22.70
C ILE A 58 -13.70 2.08 22.90
N VAL A 59 -14.70 1.76 22.10
CA VAL A 59 -15.40 0.47 22.11
C VAL A 59 -15.17 -0.20 20.77
N GLY A 60 -14.59 -1.39 20.77
CA GLY A 60 -14.38 -2.22 19.60
C GLY A 60 -15.60 -3.06 19.29
N TYR A 61 -15.78 -3.39 18.02
CA TYR A 61 -16.83 -4.29 17.55
C TYR A 61 -16.23 -5.34 16.64
N LYS A 62 -16.66 -6.59 16.88
CA LYS A 62 -16.41 -7.75 16.01
C LYS A 62 -17.63 -8.65 16.06
N ASP A 63 -18.15 -9.06 14.91
CA ASP A 63 -19.34 -9.94 14.83
C ASP A 63 -20.53 -9.42 15.67
N ASN A 64 -20.78 -8.11 15.64
CA ASN A 64 -21.77 -7.38 16.47
C ASN A 64 -21.58 -7.47 17.99
N LYS A 65 -20.48 -8.06 18.49
CA LYS A 65 -20.11 -8.05 19.90
C LYS A 65 -19.22 -6.85 20.20
N SER A 66 -19.55 -6.10 21.24
CA SER A 66 -18.78 -4.95 21.69
C SER A 66 -17.75 -5.33 22.76
N SER A 67 -16.54 -4.81 22.66
CA SER A 67 -15.50 -4.90 23.70
C SER A 67 -15.03 -3.50 24.11
N GLY A 68 -14.90 -3.25 25.42
CA GLY A 68 -14.29 -2.00 25.90
C GLY A 68 -12.79 -2.07 25.71
N ILE A 69 -12.23 -1.27 24.80
CA ILE A 69 -10.80 -1.31 24.47
C ILE A 69 -10.02 -0.33 25.35
N PHE A 70 -10.48 0.91 25.39
CA PHE A 70 -9.75 1.97 26.07
C PHE A 70 -10.70 2.96 26.71
N THR A 71 -10.37 3.38 27.93
CA THR A 71 -11.13 4.41 28.64
C THR A 71 -10.17 5.21 29.49
N GLN A 72 -10.11 6.52 29.25
CA GLN A 72 -9.24 7.42 29.99
C GLN A 72 -9.97 8.70 30.37
N LYS A 73 -9.69 9.20 31.58
CA LYS A 73 -10.13 10.50 32.08
C LYS A 73 -8.90 11.36 32.35
N LEU A 74 -8.76 12.44 31.60
CA LEU A 74 -7.73 13.45 31.77
C LEU A 74 -8.35 14.64 32.49
N ARG A 75 -7.87 14.96 33.68
CA ARG A 75 -8.40 16.08 34.47
C ARG A 75 -7.58 17.36 34.26
N ALA A 76 -8.25 18.49 34.41
CA ALA A 76 -7.66 19.83 34.43
C ALA A 76 -6.68 20.09 33.27
N LYS A 77 -7.07 19.74 32.05
CA LYS A 77 -6.27 19.98 30.83
C LYS A 77 -6.51 21.37 30.29
N ARG A 78 -5.44 22.05 29.88
CA ARG A 78 -5.49 23.45 29.43
C ARG A 78 -6.35 23.60 28.17
N ALA A 79 -7.31 24.51 28.21
CA ALA A 79 -8.12 24.89 27.06
C ALA A 79 -7.25 25.46 25.92
N GLY A 80 -7.58 25.10 24.67
CA GLY A 80 -6.85 25.51 23.48
C GLY A 80 -5.56 24.73 23.19
N ALA A 81 -5.05 23.92 24.13
CA ALA A 81 -3.87 23.10 23.91
C ALA A 81 -4.24 21.71 23.34
N PRO A 82 -3.52 21.19 22.33
CA PRO A 82 -3.72 19.83 21.84
C PRO A 82 -3.17 18.81 22.84
N HIS A 83 -3.93 17.73 23.04
CA HIS A 83 -3.54 16.61 23.90
C HIS A 83 -3.52 15.31 23.09
N SER A 84 -2.35 14.68 23.01
CA SER A 84 -2.18 13.37 22.38
C SER A 84 -2.55 12.26 23.36
N ILE A 85 -3.35 11.31 22.88
CA ILE A 85 -3.84 10.16 23.63
C ILE A 85 -3.49 8.91 22.83
N SER A 86 -2.62 8.09 23.38
CA SER A 86 -2.15 6.85 22.75
C SER A 86 -2.75 5.63 23.46
N PHE A 87 -3.16 4.64 22.67
CA PHE A 87 -3.73 3.39 23.16
C PHE A 87 -3.36 2.23 22.22
N GLU A 88 -3.27 1.03 22.78
CA GLU A 88 -2.96 -0.18 22.04
C GLU A 88 -4.23 -0.97 21.71
N LEU A 89 -4.29 -1.51 20.50
CA LEU A 89 -5.36 -2.42 20.06
C LEU A 89 -4.86 -3.86 20.09
N THR A 90 -5.02 -4.54 21.21
CA THR A 90 -4.55 -5.93 21.38
C THR A 90 -5.51 -6.99 20.86
N SER A 91 -6.79 -6.64 20.66
CA SER A 91 -7.81 -7.59 20.20
C SER A 91 -8.18 -7.36 18.72
N PRO A 92 -8.44 -8.45 17.96
CA PRO A 92 -8.90 -8.32 16.59
C PRO A 92 -10.32 -7.76 16.60
N ILE A 93 -10.50 -6.58 16.04
CA ILE A 93 -11.77 -5.87 15.89
C ILE A 93 -11.92 -5.46 14.42
N GLU A 94 -13.15 -5.26 13.96
CA GLU A 94 -13.42 -4.79 12.60
C GLU A 94 -13.58 -3.27 12.56
N LYS A 95 -14.20 -2.72 13.60
CA LYS A 95 -14.41 -1.28 13.76
C LYS A 95 -14.38 -0.88 15.23
N ALA A 96 -14.12 0.39 15.49
CA ALA A 96 -14.20 0.95 16.83
C ALA A 96 -15.02 2.23 16.82
N LYS A 97 -15.91 2.36 17.82
CA LYS A 97 -16.60 3.61 18.13
C LYS A 97 -15.75 4.42 19.11
N ILE A 98 -15.36 5.61 18.68
CA ILE A 98 -14.59 6.56 19.50
C ILE A 98 -15.55 7.61 20.01
N THR A 99 -15.57 7.78 21.33
CA THR A 99 -16.37 8.78 22.03
C THR A 99 -15.44 9.71 22.80
N VAL A 100 -15.53 11.01 22.51
CA VAL A 100 -14.78 12.06 23.21
C VAL A 100 -15.77 13.01 23.86
N ASN A 101 -15.72 13.08 25.19
CA ASN A 101 -16.50 14.00 25.99
C ASN A 101 -15.57 15.01 26.66
N VAL A 102 -15.72 16.28 26.31
CA VAL A 102 -14.94 17.38 26.87
C VAL A 102 -15.89 18.27 27.67
N GLN A 103 -15.50 18.62 28.90
CA GLN A 103 -16.29 19.50 29.75
C GLN A 103 -16.61 20.84 29.06
N GLY A 104 -17.90 21.18 28.98
CA GLY A 104 -18.36 22.42 28.34
C GLY A 104 -18.49 22.36 26.82
N HIS A 105 -18.26 21.19 26.20
CA HIS A 105 -18.40 20.97 24.77
C HIS A 105 -19.51 19.97 24.44
N THR A 106 -19.93 19.94 23.17
CA THR A 106 -20.77 18.85 22.67
C THR A 106 -20.00 17.55 22.60
N LYS A 107 -20.70 16.43 22.86
CA LYS A 107 -20.12 15.09 22.75
C LYS A 107 -19.73 14.81 21.30
N PHE A 108 -18.51 14.34 21.07
CA PHE A 108 -18.03 13.91 19.77
C PHE A 108 -18.05 12.38 19.71
N GLU A 109 -18.66 11.83 18.65
CA GLU A 109 -18.71 10.40 18.39
C GLU A 109 -18.43 10.11 16.92
N THR A 110 -17.63 9.09 16.65
CA THR A 110 -17.40 8.58 15.29
C THR A 110 -17.04 7.10 15.31
N GLU A 111 -17.15 6.45 14.16
CA GLU A 111 -16.72 5.06 13.95
C GLU A 111 -15.56 5.01 12.96
N LEU A 112 -14.51 4.27 13.32
CA LEU A 112 -13.37 4.00 12.45
C LEU A 112 -13.23 2.51 12.19
N ARG A 113 -12.81 2.14 10.98
CA ARG A 113 -12.42 0.76 10.66
C ARG A 113 -11.06 0.44 11.28
N ALA A 114 -10.89 -0.81 11.67
CA ALA A 114 -9.62 -1.35 12.08
C ALA A 114 -9.00 -2.16 10.93
N LYS A 115 -7.74 -1.87 10.62
CA LYS A 115 -6.93 -2.56 9.62
C LYS A 115 -5.75 -3.26 10.31
N PRO A 116 -5.22 -4.35 9.74
CA PRO A 116 -3.95 -4.91 10.19
C PRO A 116 -2.82 -3.88 10.14
N ASN A 117 -1.84 -3.99 11.05
CA ASN A 117 -0.65 -3.12 11.05
C ASN A 117 0.38 -3.56 9.98
N LEU A 118 -0.06 -3.68 8.73
CA LEU A 118 0.77 -4.02 7.58
C LEU A 118 0.95 -2.76 6.73
N ALA A 119 2.17 -2.26 6.61
CA ALA A 119 2.49 -1.07 5.83
C ALA A 119 2.97 -1.42 4.43
N ALA A 120 3.80 -2.45 4.32
CA ALA A 120 4.39 -2.88 3.07
C ALA A 120 4.60 -4.39 3.06
N LEU A 121 4.55 -4.98 1.86
CA LEU A 121 4.87 -6.37 1.63
C LEU A 121 5.74 -6.48 0.38
N HIS A 122 7.02 -6.73 0.57
CA HIS A 122 7.95 -6.92 -0.54
C HIS A 122 7.97 -8.38 -0.95
N ILE A 123 7.53 -8.68 -2.16
CA ILE A 123 7.43 -10.04 -2.70
C ILE A 123 8.45 -10.17 -3.83
N HIS A 124 9.44 -11.03 -3.66
CA HIS A 124 10.48 -11.26 -4.65
C HIS A 124 10.45 -12.72 -5.11
N THR A 125 10.61 -12.93 -6.41
CA THR A 125 10.79 -14.24 -7.02
C THR A 125 12.28 -14.53 -7.23
N ASP A 126 12.69 -15.80 -7.32
CA ASP A 126 14.10 -16.16 -7.57
C ASP A 126 14.53 -15.85 -9.01
N LYS A 127 13.61 -15.94 -9.97
CA LYS A 127 13.80 -15.57 -11.38
C LYS A 127 12.69 -14.61 -11.86
N PRO A 128 12.97 -13.76 -12.86
CA PRO A 128 11.95 -12.95 -13.52
C PRO A 128 11.21 -13.71 -14.64
N ILE A 129 11.78 -14.81 -15.14
CA ILE A 129 11.25 -15.61 -16.25
C ILE A 129 11.27 -17.10 -15.83
N TYR A 130 10.16 -17.79 -16.08
CA TYR A 130 10.02 -19.23 -15.84
C TYR A 130 9.54 -19.96 -17.08
N SER A 131 9.88 -21.24 -17.14
CA SER A 131 9.37 -22.19 -18.13
C SER A 131 8.23 -23.02 -17.55
N SER A 132 7.47 -23.67 -18.44
CA SER A 132 6.39 -24.58 -18.04
C SER A 132 6.89 -25.70 -17.13
N GLY A 133 6.13 -26.03 -16.07
CA GLY A 133 6.50 -27.06 -15.10
C GLY A 133 7.58 -26.67 -14.08
N GLU A 134 8.14 -25.46 -14.16
CA GLU A 134 9.08 -24.98 -13.14
C GLU A 134 8.38 -24.62 -11.83
N THR A 135 9.16 -24.60 -10.74
CA THR A 135 8.73 -24.09 -9.44
C THR A 135 9.20 -22.67 -9.24
N VAL A 136 8.27 -21.76 -8.97
CA VAL A 136 8.51 -20.36 -8.63
C VAL A 136 8.81 -20.27 -7.14
N HIS A 137 10.05 -19.93 -6.77
CA HIS A 137 10.41 -19.71 -5.38
C HIS A 137 10.20 -18.25 -5.05
N VAL A 138 9.51 -18.01 -3.94
CA VAL A 138 9.09 -16.67 -3.53
C VAL A 138 9.59 -16.39 -2.12
N ARG A 139 10.13 -15.20 -1.93
CA ARG A 139 10.45 -14.63 -0.63
C ARG A 139 9.57 -13.41 -0.42
N ALA A 140 8.78 -13.42 0.65
CA ALA A 140 7.97 -12.28 1.04
C ALA A 140 8.45 -11.69 2.37
N LEU A 141 8.64 -10.37 2.40
CA LEU A 141 9.04 -9.60 3.59
C LEU A 141 7.90 -8.64 3.98
N PRO A 142 7.09 -9.01 4.98
CA PRO A 142 6.00 -8.17 5.47
C PRO A 142 6.51 -7.20 6.54
N LEU A 143 6.21 -5.91 6.40
CA LEU A 143 6.67 -4.84 7.28
C LEU A 143 5.49 -4.07 7.89
N THR A 144 5.60 -3.76 9.19
CA THR A 144 4.68 -2.85 9.89
C THR A 144 5.02 -1.39 9.60
N TYR A 145 4.14 -0.46 9.99
CA TYR A 145 4.41 0.98 9.85
C TYR A 145 5.57 1.46 10.75
N GLU A 146 5.92 0.71 11.79
CA GLU A 146 7.09 0.94 12.62
C GLU A 146 8.38 0.38 11.99
N GLY A 147 8.30 -0.27 10.82
CA GLY A 147 9.42 -0.92 10.16
C GLY A 147 9.82 -2.26 10.77
N ALA A 148 9.02 -2.80 11.70
CA ALA A 148 9.21 -4.15 12.23
C ALA A 148 8.63 -5.20 11.28
N VAL A 149 8.99 -6.46 11.49
CA VAL A 149 8.41 -7.57 10.72
C VAL A 149 6.96 -7.80 11.17
N TYR A 150 6.04 -7.81 10.22
CA TYR A 150 4.65 -8.14 10.48
C TYR A 150 4.47 -9.66 10.65
N ASP A 151 3.77 -10.06 11.72
CA ASP A 151 3.66 -11.44 12.19
C ASP A 151 2.27 -12.05 11.95
N GLY A 152 1.31 -11.26 11.44
CA GLY A 152 -0.02 -11.77 11.11
C GLY A 152 -0.01 -12.71 9.90
N VAL A 153 -1.06 -13.54 9.81
CA VAL A 153 -1.21 -14.50 8.71
C VAL A 153 -1.52 -13.77 7.41
N LEU A 154 -0.77 -14.12 6.35
CA LEU A 154 -0.94 -13.65 4.99
C LEU A 154 -1.42 -14.79 4.10
N GLU A 155 -2.31 -14.47 3.17
CA GLU A 155 -2.75 -15.35 2.09
C GLU A 155 -2.04 -14.93 0.81
N PHE A 156 -1.46 -15.92 0.11
CA PHE A 156 -0.76 -15.77 -1.16
C PHE A 156 -1.50 -16.57 -2.24
N ALA A 157 -1.69 -15.98 -3.41
CA ALA A 157 -2.34 -16.62 -4.54
C ALA A 157 -1.47 -16.56 -5.80
N LEU A 158 -1.32 -17.69 -6.50
CA LEU A 158 -0.75 -17.74 -7.85
C LEU A 158 -1.85 -17.40 -8.86
N VAL A 159 -1.60 -16.37 -9.68
CA VAL A 159 -2.57 -15.83 -10.63
C VAL A 159 -2.03 -15.95 -12.05
N ASN A 160 -2.85 -16.51 -12.93
CA ASN A 160 -2.52 -16.64 -14.34
C ASN A 160 -2.70 -15.31 -15.11
N PRO A 161 -2.30 -15.23 -16.39
CA PRO A 161 -2.43 -14.00 -17.18
C PRO A 161 -3.87 -13.52 -17.39
N ASP A 162 -4.84 -14.42 -17.32
CA ASP A 162 -6.27 -14.10 -17.44
C ASP A 162 -6.89 -13.61 -16.13
N GLY A 163 -6.13 -13.58 -15.02
CA GLY A 163 -6.59 -13.12 -13.71
C GLY A 163 -7.20 -14.19 -12.80
N PHE A 164 -7.13 -15.47 -13.17
CA PHE A 164 -7.60 -16.58 -12.33
C PHE A 164 -6.58 -16.96 -11.27
N GLU A 165 -7.02 -17.00 -10.01
CA GLU A 165 -6.27 -17.55 -8.89
C GLU A 165 -6.30 -19.09 -8.92
N LEU A 166 -5.14 -19.70 -9.17
CA LEU A 166 -5.02 -21.15 -9.32
C LEU A 166 -4.70 -21.87 -8.02
N VAL A 167 -3.83 -21.28 -7.20
CA VAL A 167 -3.33 -21.90 -5.96
C VAL A 167 -3.29 -20.85 -4.86
N ARG A 168 -3.85 -21.18 -3.69
CA ARG A 168 -3.78 -20.35 -2.48
C ARG A 168 -2.95 -21.01 -1.40
N LYS A 169 -2.09 -20.23 -0.74
CA LYS A 169 -1.30 -20.66 0.42
C LYS A 169 -1.45 -19.65 1.54
N ARG A 170 -1.56 -20.11 2.78
CA ARG A 170 -1.53 -19.24 3.96
C ARG A 170 -0.25 -19.47 4.72
N ASN A 171 0.44 -18.40 5.08
CA ASN A 171 1.67 -18.48 5.83
C ASN A 171 1.85 -17.21 6.69
N GLN A 172 2.72 -17.29 7.67
CA GLN A 172 3.09 -16.17 8.54
C GLN A 172 4.60 -16.15 8.71
N THR A 173 5.14 -15.03 9.16
CA THR A 173 6.57 -14.89 9.35
C THR A 173 7.07 -15.77 10.50
N LYS A 174 8.19 -16.47 10.30
CA LYS A 174 8.90 -17.22 11.36
C LYS A 174 10.29 -16.65 11.63
N ASP A 175 11.08 -16.46 10.57
CA ASP A 175 12.49 -16.05 10.67
C ASP A 175 12.75 -14.70 9.99
N GLY A 176 11.84 -13.74 10.18
CA GLY A 176 11.93 -12.39 9.59
C GLY A 176 11.45 -12.28 8.14
N TYR A 177 11.16 -13.39 7.46
CA TYR A 177 10.51 -13.42 6.15
C TYR A 177 9.66 -14.69 5.97
N ILE A 178 8.93 -14.76 4.86
CA ILE A 178 8.06 -15.87 4.50
C ILE A 178 8.60 -16.54 3.21
N PRO A 179 9.13 -17.77 3.29
CA PRO A 179 9.46 -18.58 2.12
C PRO A 179 8.22 -19.28 1.57
N LEU A 180 8.07 -19.28 0.25
CA LEU A 180 6.98 -19.92 -0.49
C LEU A 180 7.53 -20.55 -1.78
N ALA A 181 6.81 -21.54 -2.28
CA ALA A 181 7.08 -22.18 -3.57
C ALA A 181 5.76 -22.43 -4.29
N PHE A 182 5.68 -22.16 -5.59
CA PHE A 182 4.50 -22.40 -6.42
C PHE A 182 4.89 -23.21 -7.65
N GLU A 183 4.29 -24.37 -7.84
CA GLU A 183 4.53 -25.19 -9.03
C GLU A 183 3.68 -24.68 -10.19
N LEU A 184 4.32 -24.39 -11.32
CA LEU A 184 3.62 -24.00 -12.55
C LEU A 184 3.08 -25.25 -13.25
N PRO A 185 1.82 -25.24 -13.74
CA PRO A 185 1.28 -26.35 -14.52
C PRO A 185 2.10 -26.63 -15.78
N LYS A 186 2.18 -27.90 -16.21
CA LYS A 186 2.86 -28.27 -17.47
C LYS A 186 2.14 -27.75 -18.73
N HIS A 187 0.84 -27.51 -18.63
CA HIS A 187 0.02 -26.92 -19.68
C HIS A 187 -0.55 -25.62 -19.11
N LEU A 188 0.00 -24.49 -19.57
CA LEU A 188 -0.32 -23.17 -19.06
C LEU A 188 -0.35 -22.14 -20.18
N PHE A 189 -0.90 -20.95 -19.87
CA PHE A 189 -0.82 -19.80 -20.75
C PHE A 189 0.49 -19.04 -20.52
N TYR A 190 1.20 -18.75 -21.62
CA TYR A 190 2.33 -17.84 -21.58
C TYR A 190 1.87 -16.41 -21.32
N GLY A 191 2.76 -15.60 -20.76
CA GLY A 191 2.50 -14.21 -20.44
C GLY A 191 2.91 -13.85 -19.03
N ASP A 192 2.31 -12.79 -18.51
CA ASP A 192 2.63 -12.25 -17.19
C ASP A 192 1.76 -12.91 -16.13
N TRP A 193 2.42 -13.61 -15.22
CA TRP A 193 1.83 -14.25 -14.06
C TRP A 193 2.10 -13.40 -12.82
N ARG A 194 1.25 -13.57 -11.80
CA ARG A 194 1.38 -12.80 -10.56
C ARG A 194 1.31 -13.68 -9.33
N ILE A 195 2.06 -13.31 -8.31
CA ILE A 195 1.82 -13.74 -6.94
C ILE A 195 1.10 -12.60 -6.24
N LEU A 196 -0.18 -12.77 -5.92
CA LEU A 196 -0.92 -11.84 -5.07
C LEU A 196 -0.73 -12.21 -3.60
N ALA A 197 -0.69 -11.22 -2.72
CA ALA A 197 -0.67 -11.43 -1.29
C ALA A 197 -1.51 -10.39 -0.55
N ARG A 198 -2.22 -10.84 0.49
CA ARG A 198 -3.10 -10.01 1.31
C ARG A 198 -3.23 -10.55 2.73
N PRO A 199 -3.53 -9.72 3.75
CA PRO A 199 -3.86 -10.21 5.08
C PRO A 199 -5.03 -11.17 5.06
N GLN A 200 -4.95 -12.23 5.88
CA GLN A 200 -6.02 -13.21 5.96
C GLN A 200 -7.36 -12.56 6.36
N GLY A 201 -8.41 -12.85 5.58
CA GLY A 201 -9.76 -12.31 5.83
C GLY A 201 -9.92 -10.83 5.44
N SER A 202 -8.89 -10.19 4.89
CA SER A 202 -9.00 -8.85 4.32
C SER A 202 -9.45 -8.92 2.86
N ASN A 203 -10.44 -8.10 2.54
CA ASN A 203 -10.85 -7.77 1.17
C ASN A 203 -10.53 -6.31 0.83
N ASP A 204 -9.58 -5.72 1.55
CA ASP A 204 -9.14 -4.35 1.37
C ASP A 204 -8.12 -4.29 0.23
N GLU A 205 -8.49 -3.63 -0.87
CA GLU A 205 -7.63 -3.48 -2.04
C GLU A 205 -6.34 -2.72 -1.68
N ASP A 206 -6.40 -1.79 -0.72
CA ASP A 206 -5.22 -1.04 -0.22
C ASP A 206 -4.18 -1.96 0.45
N LEU A 207 -4.58 -3.17 0.85
CA LEU A 207 -3.72 -4.16 1.51
C LEU A 207 -3.48 -5.38 0.62
N THR A 208 -3.61 -5.21 -0.69
CA THR A 208 -3.27 -6.23 -1.69
C THR A 208 -1.96 -5.85 -2.38
N PHE A 209 -1.03 -6.79 -2.38
CA PHE A 209 0.32 -6.60 -2.93
C PHE A 209 0.59 -7.67 -3.97
N ASP A 210 1.42 -7.38 -4.96
CA ASP A 210 1.75 -8.34 -6.00
C ASP A 210 3.22 -8.35 -6.40
N ALA A 211 3.64 -9.48 -6.96
CA ALA A 211 4.87 -9.60 -7.74
C ALA A 211 4.55 -10.24 -9.09
N VAL A 212 5.04 -9.62 -10.15
CA VAL A 212 4.84 -10.08 -11.52
C VAL A 212 6.08 -10.83 -12.01
N PHE A 213 5.88 -11.94 -12.70
CA PHE A 213 6.92 -12.69 -13.39
C PHE A 213 6.41 -13.21 -14.74
N GLN A 214 7.31 -13.41 -15.68
CA GLN A 214 6.93 -13.86 -17.03
C GLN A 214 7.05 -15.38 -17.14
N VAL A 215 6.07 -16.02 -17.79
CA VAL A 215 6.15 -17.43 -18.17
C VAL A 215 6.20 -17.53 -19.69
N LYS A 216 7.25 -18.18 -20.19
CA LYS A 216 7.45 -18.46 -21.62
C LYS A 216 8.41 -19.62 -21.78
N ASP A 217 8.48 -20.18 -22.98
CA ASP A 217 9.57 -21.11 -23.30
C ASP A 217 10.91 -20.36 -23.26
N TYR A 218 11.64 -20.55 -22.17
CA TYR A 218 12.95 -19.95 -21.98
C TYR A 218 14.03 -21.01 -22.13
N VAL A 219 14.91 -20.78 -23.10
CA VAL A 219 16.20 -21.46 -23.21
C VAL A 219 17.26 -20.42 -22.88
N LEU A 220 18.09 -20.70 -21.88
CA LEU A 220 19.20 -19.81 -21.52
C LEU A 220 20.13 -19.69 -22.74
N PRO A 221 20.31 -18.48 -23.31
CA PRO A 221 21.26 -18.29 -24.39
C PRO A 221 22.67 -18.70 -23.92
N PRO A 222 23.51 -19.29 -24.77
CA PRO A 222 24.85 -19.72 -24.35
C PRO A 222 25.84 -18.56 -24.18
N PHE A 223 25.49 -17.36 -24.66
CA PHE A 223 26.34 -16.17 -24.62
C PHE A 223 25.50 -14.91 -24.38
N LYS A 224 26.18 -13.84 -23.96
CA LYS A 224 25.60 -12.50 -23.80
C LYS A 224 26.13 -11.55 -24.88
N ILE A 225 25.26 -10.64 -25.32
CA ILE A 225 25.60 -9.53 -26.22
C ILE A 225 25.42 -8.24 -25.45
N ILE A 226 26.45 -7.39 -25.43
CA ILE A 226 26.44 -6.05 -24.85
C ILE A 226 26.58 -5.07 -26.01
N MET A 227 25.67 -4.11 -26.12
CA MET A 227 25.72 -3.05 -27.11
C MET A 227 25.79 -1.70 -26.40
N SER A 228 26.72 -0.84 -26.82
CA SER A 228 26.83 0.53 -26.35
C SER A 228 26.76 1.50 -27.53
N ILE A 229 26.05 2.60 -27.30
CA ILE A 229 25.80 3.66 -28.28
C ILE A 229 26.06 4.99 -27.60
N SER A 230 26.78 5.89 -28.26
CA SER A 230 27.01 7.24 -27.75
C SER A 230 25.72 8.06 -27.85
N GLU A 231 25.29 8.67 -26.74
CA GLU A 231 24.12 9.55 -26.73
C GLU A 231 24.39 10.85 -27.50
N GLY A 232 23.41 11.31 -28.29
CA GLY A 232 23.44 12.63 -28.93
C GLY A 232 24.03 12.69 -30.34
N GLU A 233 24.51 11.57 -30.89
CA GLU A 233 25.01 11.52 -32.28
C GLU A 233 23.86 11.30 -33.29
N PRO A 234 23.93 11.89 -34.50
CA PRO A 234 23.03 11.53 -35.59
C PRO A 234 23.18 10.05 -35.96
N LEU A 235 22.06 9.38 -36.26
CA LEU A 235 22.02 7.95 -36.63
C LEU A 235 23.05 7.57 -37.72
N ASP A 236 23.27 8.46 -38.67
CA ASP A 236 24.16 8.24 -39.83
C ASP A 236 25.65 8.27 -39.46
N SER A 237 26.01 8.86 -38.31
CA SER A 237 27.38 8.96 -37.83
C SER A 237 27.60 8.28 -36.48
N THR A 238 26.61 7.53 -35.99
CA THR A 238 26.68 6.94 -34.65
C THR A 238 27.52 5.66 -34.67
N ASN A 239 28.55 5.63 -33.82
CA ASN A 239 29.30 4.41 -33.60
C ASN A 239 28.57 3.48 -32.61
N ILE A 240 28.32 2.24 -33.03
CA ILE A 240 27.74 1.19 -32.18
C ILE A 240 28.86 0.21 -31.84
N ALA A 241 29.24 0.16 -30.57
CA ALA A 241 30.17 -0.85 -30.09
C ALA A 241 29.38 -2.07 -29.62
N VAL A 242 29.74 -3.24 -30.14
CA VAL A 242 29.09 -4.49 -29.77
C VAL A 242 30.12 -5.50 -29.30
N GLU A 243 29.80 -6.17 -28.21
CA GLU A 243 30.62 -7.18 -27.59
C GLU A 243 29.78 -8.45 -27.34
N ALA A 244 30.23 -9.57 -27.90
CA ALA A 244 29.62 -10.87 -27.71
C ALA A 244 30.60 -11.80 -26.99
N ARG A 245 30.19 -12.32 -25.84
CA ARG A 245 31.01 -13.21 -25.01
C ARG A 245 30.16 -14.33 -24.40
N TYR A 246 30.75 -15.51 -24.26
CA TYR A 246 30.18 -16.57 -23.44
C TYR A 246 30.11 -16.15 -21.97
N TYR A 247 29.27 -16.79 -21.17
CA TYR A 247 29.16 -16.49 -19.73
C TYR A 247 30.48 -16.73 -18.97
N TYR A 248 31.35 -17.61 -19.47
CA TYR A 248 32.70 -17.85 -18.93
C TYR A 248 33.78 -16.89 -19.50
N GLY A 249 33.38 -15.89 -20.30
CA GLY A 249 34.23 -14.77 -20.70
C GLY A 249 34.92 -14.89 -22.06
N ALA A 250 34.91 -16.07 -22.70
CA ALA A 250 35.51 -16.23 -24.03
C ALA A 250 34.74 -15.43 -25.11
N PRO A 251 35.45 -14.90 -26.12
CA PRO A 251 34.81 -14.20 -27.23
C PRO A 251 33.94 -15.15 -28.06
N VAL A 252 32.88 -14.61 -28.64
CA VAL A 252 32.01 -15.34 -29.56
C VAL A 252 32.34 -14.91 -30.98
N SER A 253 32.67 -15.88 -31.84
CA SER A 253 32.80 -15.65 -33.29
C SER A 253 31.46 -15.93 -33.96
N GLY A 254 30.99 -15.01 -34.79
CA GLY A 254 29.73 -15.15 -35.51
C GLY A 254 29.42 -13.95 -36.39
N SER A 255 28.28 -14.03 -37.07
CA SER A 255 27.71 -12.92 -37.85
C SER A 255 26.59 -12.25 -37.07
N MET A 256 26.57 -10.92 -37.06
CA MET A 256 25.50 -10.14 -36.46
C MET A 256 24.87 -9.20 -37.48
N THR A 257 23.56 -8.99 -37.35
CA THR A 257 22.81 -7.99 -38.10
C THR A 257 22.19 -7.00 -37.12
N VAL A 258 22.48 -5.71 -37.30
CA VAL A 258 21.94 -4.63 -36.46
C VAL A 258 20.83 -3.92 -37.23
N HIS A 259 19.71 -3.66 -36.56
CA HIS A 259 18.58 -2.92 -37.12
C HIS A 259 18.37 -1.61 -36.35
N CYS A 260 18.49 -0.48 -37.05
CA CYS A 260 18.22 0.84 -36.49
C CYS A 260 16.88 1.37 -37.03
N SER A 261 16.04 1.94 -36.17
CA SER A 261 14.75 2.52 -36.56
C SER A 261 14.46 3.86 -35.88
N ASN A 262 14.10 4.89 -36.65
CA ASN A 262 13.73 6.22 -36.14
C ASN A 262 12.22 6.31 -35.78
N GLN A 263 11.71 5.37 -35.00
CA GLN A 263 10.30 5.38 -34.60
C GLN A 263 10.12 5.90 -33.17
N ARG A 264 9.60 7.13 -33.04
CA ARG A 264 8.78 7.52 -31.88
C ARG A 264 7.48 6.69 -31.97
N ARG A 265 7.43 5.58 -31.24
CA ARG A 265 6.42 4.51 -31.31
C ARG A 265 4.98 4.98 -31.66
N ARG A 266 4.41 4.42 -32.73
CA ARG A 266 3.05 3.86 -32.68
C ARG A 266 3.20 2.35 -32.79
N TYR A 267 2.69 1.65 -31.77
CA TYR A 267 2.58 0.20 -31.73
C TYR A 267 1.58 -0.22 -32.81
N ASP A 268 2.08 -0.57 -33.99
CA ASP A 268 1.32 -1.37 -34.95
C ASP A 268 2.24 -2.43 -35.53
N SER A 269 1.85 -3.68 -35.33
CA SER A 269 2.56 -4.84 -35.82
C SER A 269 2.30 -4.98 -37.31
N THR A 270 3.33 -4.83 -38.12
CA THR A 270 3.68 -5.77 -39.21
C THR A 270 4.84 -5.18 -40.02
N LYS A 271 6.05 -5.66 -39.68
CA LYS A 271 7.35 -5.40 -40.31
C LYS A 271 8.09 -4.13 -39.84
N PRO A 272 9.28 -4.26 -39.21
CA PRO A 272 10.18 -3.13 -39.03
C PRO A 272 10.67 -2.64 -40.40
N MET A 273 10.60 -1.33 -40.64
CA MET A 273 11.18 -0.72 -41.83
C MET A 273 12.71 -0.73 -41.68
N GLN A 274 13.39 -1.48 -42.55
CA GLN A 274 14.85 -1.59 -42.55
C GLN A 274 15.46 -0.29 -43.08
N LEU A 275 16.12 0.48 -42.21
CA LEU A 275 16.76 1.75 -42.62
C LEU A 275 18.26 1.59 -42.91
N LEU A 276 18.95 0.65 -42.26
CA LEU A 276 20.28 0.21 -42.63
C LEU A 276 20.46 -1.25 -42.17
N GLN A 277 20.99 -2.09 -43.05
CA GLN A 277 21.45 -3.44 -42.71
C GLN A 277 22.96 -3.47 -42.94
N SER A 278 23.73 -3.51 -41.86
CA SER A 278 25.16 -3.80 -41.91
C SER A 278 25.40 -5.20 -41.38
N GLN A 279 26.06 -6.04 -42.18
CA GLN A 279 26.65 -7.29 -41.70
C GLN A 279 28.00 -6.95 -41.10
N VAL A 280 28.16 -7.16 -39.80
CA VAL A 280 29.45 -7.00 -39.12
C VAL A 280 29.98 -8.39 -38.87
N ILE A 281 31.13 -8.70 -39.48
CA ILE A 281 31.91 -9.90 -39.16
C ILE A 281 32.67 -9.57 -37.88
N MET A 282 32.32 -10.24 -36.78
CA MET A 282 33.03 -10.08 -35.51
C MET A 282 34.40 -10.75 -35.66
N THR A 283 35.45 -9.96 -35.86
CA THR A 283 36.83 -10.46 -35.81
C THR A 283 37.28 -10.53 -34.35
N THR A 284 37.83 -11.67 -33.95
CA THR A 284 38.46 -11.84 -32.65
C THR A 284 39.72 -10.97 -32.63
N SER A 285 39.71 -9.89 -31.85
CA SER A 285 40.94 -9.16 -31.52
C SER A 285 41.69 -9.99 -30.49
N ASP A 286 42.57 -10.88 -30.95
CA ASP A 286 43.58 -11.49 -30.07
C ASP A 286 44.50 -10.37 -29.55
N LYS A 287 44.58 -10.26 -28.22
CA LYS A 287 45.67 -9.60 -27.52
C LYS A 287 46.47 -10.65 -26.78
#